data_AF-A0A6B2BXE1-F1
#
_entry.id   AF-A0A6B2BXE1-F1
#
_cell.length_a   1.000
_cell.length_b   1.000
_cell.length_c   1.000
_cell.angle_alpha   90.00
_cell.angle_beta   90.00
_cell.angle_gamma   90.00
#
_symmetry.space_group_name_H-M   'P 1'
#
loop_
_entity.id
_entity.type
_entity.pdbx_description
1 polymer ?
#
loop_
_entity_poly.entity_id
_entity_poly.type
_entity_poly.pdbx_seq_one_letter_code
_entity_poly.pdbx_strand_id
1 'polypeptide(L)'
;MKAAAISINGLSYSSFADCNPKFLLNLFSSTYRGVVENRDSFEPLKVWKLILKNATFEQLLSKGVLFSNIPITNPTYGRPSTDMFKVSLREELELMLSTINDYSDKYIVLFSINAYERDLKNKKNVCEELSLVDNYLKAAFEAVNNYMFFSPYGFNGTSYEPYGIYISSIPRPSEEETIKLDQILDIVLSLKI
;
A
#
# COMPACT_ATOMS: atom_id res chain seq x y z
N MET A 1 4.21 -16.81 -11.62
CA MET A 1 3.60 -16.55 -10.30
C MET A 1 3.36 -15.05 -10.23
N LYS A 2 2.11 -14.63 -10.02
CA LYS A 2 1.72 -13.22 -9.99
C LYS A 2 1.91 -12.65 -8.58
N ALA A 3 2.49 -11.47 -8.46
CA ALA A 3 2.74 -10.83 -7.17
C ALA A 3 2.45 -9.33 -7.17
N ALA A 4 1.87 -8.83 -6.07
CA ALA A 4 1.64 -7.39 -5.89
C ALA A 4 1.81 -6.96 -4.42
N ALA A 5 2.44 -5.81 -4.23
CA ALA A 5 2.49 -5.07 -2.97
C ALA A 5 1.74 -3.75 -3.14
N ILE A 6 0.68 -3.55 -2.36
CA ILE A 6 -0.23 -2.41 -2.47
C ILE A 6 -0.15 -1.64 -1.17
N SER A 7 0.30 -0.40 -1.29
CA SER A 7 0.33 0.56 -0.20
C SER A 7 -0.91 1.43 -0.22
N ILE A 8 -1.56 1.63 0.92
CA ILE A 8 -2.68 2.56 1.08
C ILE A 8 -2.29 3.58 2.13
N ASN A 9 -1.77 4.73 1.71
CA ASN A 9 -1.29 5.74 2.65
C ASN A 9 -2.44 6.20 3.56
N GLY A 10 -2.20 6.24 4.87
CA GLY A 10 -3.19 6.64 5.86
C GLY A 10 -4.16 5.53 6.29
N LEU A 11 -4.08 4.32 5.72
CA LEU A 11 -4.94 3.22 6.17
C LEU A 11 -4.52 2.75 7.56
N SER A 12 -5.43 2.88 8.52
CA SER A 12 -5.18 2.59 9.93
C SER A 12 -5.90 1.34 10.43
N TYR A 13 -5.36 0.77 11.51
CA TYR A 13 -6.03 -0.30 12.26
C TYR A 13 -7.29 0.22 12.99
N SER A 14 -7.30 1.49 13.44
CA SER A 14 -8.49 2.11 14.03
C SER A 14 -9.66 2.12 13.04
N SER A 15 -9.40 2.46 11.77
CA SER A 15 -10.42 2.45 10.71
C SER A 15 -11.03 1.05 10.48
N PHE A 16 -10.26 -0.02 10.69
CA PHE A 16 -10.77 -1.39 10.57
C PHE A 16 -11.79 -1.71 11.67
N ALA A 17 -11.49 -1.30 12.90
CA ALA A 17 -12.37 -1.53 14.03
C ALA A 17 -13.68 -0.75 13.91
N ASP A 18 -13.61 0.50 13.46
CA ASP A 18 -14.78 1.39 13.39
C ASP A 18 -15.68 1.09 12.19
N CYS A 19 -15.10 0.80 11.02
CA CYS A 19 -15.85 0.68 9.77
C CYS A 19 -16.13 -0.77 9.33
N ASN A 20 -15.52 -1.76 10.00
CA ASN A 20 -15.78 -3.19 9.81
C ASN A 20 -15.69 -3.67 8.33
N PRO A 21 -14.55 -3.46 7.64
CA PRO A 21 -14.39 -3.87 6.24
C PRO A 21 -14.39 -5.39 6.12
N LYS A 22 -15.28 -5.94 5.28
CA LYS A 22 -15.55 -7.38 5.25
C LYS A 22 -14.35 -8.19 4.76
N PHE A 23 -13.74 -7.77 3.66
CA PHE A 23 -12.65 -8.54 3.06
C PHE A 23 -11.38 -8.44 3.90
N LEU A 24 -10.97 -7.22 4.24
CA LEU A 24 -9.76 -6.97 5.01
C LEU A 24 -9.80 -7.60 6.40
N LEU A 25 -10.93 -7.62 7.11
CA LEU A 25 -11.04 -8.30 8.41
C LEU A 25 -10.97 -9.82 8.30
N ASN A 26 -11.61 -10.40 7.29
CA ASN A 26 -11.50 -11.83 7.03
C ASN A 26 -10.05 -12.20 6.73
N LEU A 27 -9.39 -11.42 5.87
CA LEU A 27 -8.00 -11.63 5.48
C LEU A 27 -7.04 -11.48 6.67
N PHE A 28 -7.24 -10.45 7.49
CA PHE A 28 -6.46 -10.22 8.71
C PHE A 28 -6.53 -11.41 9.67
N SER A 29 -7.66 -12.11 9.70
CA SER A 29 -7.86 -13.28 10.57
C SER A 29 -7.22 -14.56 10.04
N SER A 30 -6.87 -14.62 8.75
CA SER A 30 -6.46 -15.86 8.07
C SER A 30 -5.06 -15.83 7.47
N THR A 31 -4.26 -14.79 7.68
CA THR A 31 -2.92 -14.65 7.07
C THR A 31 -1.89 -13.99 7.98
N TYR A 32 -0.65 -13.89 7.51
CA TYR A 32 0.40 -13.12 8.18
C TYR A 32 0.04 -11.65 8.26
N ARG A 33 0.13 -11.12 9.48
CA ARG A 33 -0.29 -9.76 9.79
C ARG A 33 0.65 -9.09 10.77
N GLY A 34 0.55 -7.77 10.85
CA GLY A 34 1.27 -6.95 11.79
C GLY A 34 0.92 -5.48 11.62
N VAL A 35 1.76 -4.63 12.18
CA VAL A 35 1.69 -3.18 12.00
C VAL A 35 3.01 -2.67 11.47
N VAL A 36 2.91 -1.69 10.57
CA VAL A 36 4.07 -0.91 10.14
C VAL A 36 4.18 0.28 11.08
N GLU A 37 5.35 0.48 11.69
CA GLU A 37 5.58 1.58 12.61
C GLU A 37 6.36 2.71 11.93
N ASN A 38 5.84 3.93 12.09
CA ASN A 38 6.46 5.16 11.63
C ASN A 38 6.16 6.29 12.62
N ARG A 39 7.18 6.77 13.32
CA ARG A 39 7.04 7.86 14.30
C ARG A 39 7.68 9.18 13.87
N ASP A 40 8.49 9.15 12.81
CA ASP A 40 9.40 10.25 12.50
C ASP A 40 8.77 11.28 11.57
N SER A 41 8.13 10.83 10.50
CA SER A 41 7.56 11.71 9.47
C SER A 41 6.40 11.05 8.76
N PHE A 42 5.30 11.78 8.60
CA PHE A 42 4.13 11.35 7.81
C PHE A 42 4.09 11.98 6.41
N GLU A 43 5.10 12.77 6.05
CA GLU A 43 5.23 13.34 4.71
C GLU A 43 5.49 12.21 3.68
N PRO A 44 4.60 12.00 2.69
CA PRO A 44 4.69 10.88 1.75
C PRO A 44 6.06 10.74 1.07
N LEU A 45 6.66 11.86 0.67
CA LEU A 45 7.99 11.92 0.06
C LEU A 45 9.07 11.26 0.94
N LYS A 46 9.13 11.66 2.21
CA LYS A 46 10.16 11.18 3.14
C LYS A 46 9.94 9.71 3.47
N VAL A 47 8.69 9.32 3.71
CA VAL A 47 8.29 7.94 4.00
C VAL A 47 8.69 7.01 2.85
N TRP A 48 8.34 7.37 1.62
CA TRP A 48 8.65 6.53 0.46
C TRP A 48 10.14 6.51 0.11
N LYS A 49 10.89 7.59 0.36
CA LYS A 49 12.35 7.54 0.22
C LYS A 49 13.00 6.55 1.20
N LEU A 50 12.49 6.46 2.43
CA LEU A 50 12.95 5.48 3.42
C LEU A 50 12.59 4.05 2.99
N ILE A 51 11.33 3.82 2.59
CA ILE A 51 10.87 2.52 2.07
C ILE A 51 11.74 2.06 0.91
N LEU A 52 11.96 2.94 -0.07
CA LEU A 52 12.73 2.59 -1.26
C LEU A 52 14.25 2.55 -1.02
N LYS A 53 14.74 2.95 0.15
CA LYS A 53 16.18 3.11 0.43
C LYS A 53 16.90 3.92 -0.64
N ASN A 54 16.24 4.96 -1.16
CA ASN A 54 16.69 5.78 -2.30
C ASN A 54 16.93 5.01 -3.61
N ALA A 55 16.37 3.80 -3.79
CA ALA A 55 16.46 3.06 -5.05
C ALA A 55 15.71 3.78 -6.18
N THR A 56 16.27 3.74 -7.39
CA THR A 56 15.66 4.30 -8.60
C THR A 56 14.69 3.32 -9.28
N PHE A 57 13.93 3.82 -10.25
CA PHE A 57 13.04 3.00 -11.08
C PHE A 57 13.76 1.87 -11.80
N GLU A 58 14.87 2.19 -12.45
CA GLU A 58 15.66 1.25 -13.23
C GLU A 58 16.28 0.18 -12.33
N GLN A 59 16.74 0.57 -11.14
CA GLN A 59 17.32 -0.36 -10.17
C GLN A 59 16.28 -1.40 -9.70
N LEU A 60 15.08 -0.98 -9.31
CA LEU A 60 14.04 -1.92 -8.87
C LEU A 60 13.45 -2.73 -10.02
N LEU A 61 13.31 -2.12 -11.20
CA LEU A 61 12.85 -2.84 -12.39
C LEU A 61 13.81 -3.98 -12.77
N SER A 62 15.13 -3.75 -12.66
CA SER A 62 16.15 -4.79 -12.88
C SER A 62 16.07 -5.94 -11.86
N LYS A 63 15.58 -5.66 -10.65
CA LYS A 63 15.29 -6.66 -9.60
C LYS A 63 13.90 -7.29 -9.76
N GLY A 64 13.19 -6.98 -10.84
CA GLY A 64 11.88 -7.56 -11.13
C GLY A 64 10.73 -6.94 -10.35
N VAL A 65 10.87 -5.71 -9.86
CA VAL A 65 9.82 -4.92 -9.20
C VAL A 65 9.44 -3.73 -10.08
N LEU A 66 8.17 -3.65 -10.48
CA LEU A 66 7.61 -2.48 -11.14
C LEU A 66 6.91 -1.65 -10.07
N PHE A 67 7.43 -0.46 -9.76
CA PHE A 67 6.68 0.44 -8.90
C PHE A 67 5.90 1.48 -9.69
N SER A 68 4.74 1.83 -9.15
CA SER A 68 3.71 2.62 -9.81
C SER A 68 3.06 3.56 -8.80
N ASN A 69 2.76 4.77 -9.25
CA ASN A 69 2.07 5.79 -8.47
C ASN A 69 2.74 6.17 -7.14
N ILE A 70 4.08 6.15 -7.07
CA ILE A 70 4.82 6.38 -5.82
C ILE A 70 4.96 7.89 -5.53
N PRO A 71 4.57 8.39 -4.34
CA PRO A 71 4.46 9.83 -4.06
C PRO A 71 5.79 10.50 -3.65
N ILE A 72 6.85 10.30 -4.43
CA ILE A 72 8.14 11.00 -4.23
C ILE A 72 8.34 12.23 -5.13
N THR A 73 7.41 12.46 -6.05
CA THR A 73 7.33 13.66 -6.91
C THR A 73 5.86 13.93 -7.24
N ASN A 74 5.54 15.08 -7.81
CA ASN A 74 4.27 15.31 -8.51
C ASN A 74 4.54 15.76 -9.95
N PRO A 75 4.08 15.03 -10.99
CA PRO A 75 3.39 13.74 -10.95
C PRO A 75 4.15 12.63 -10.18
N THR A 76 3.43 11.60 -9.72
CA THR A 76 4.00 10.48 -8.96
C THR A 76 5.07 9.74 -9.76
N TYR A 77 5.99 9.09 -9.07
CA TYR A 77 7.10 8.38 -9.70
C TYR A 77 6.71 6.92 -10.00
N GLY A 78 7.28 6.36 -11.06
CA GLY A 78 6.98 5.01 -11.53
C GLY A 78 6.05 4.97 -12.74
N ARG A 79 5.53 3.78 -13.03
CA ARG A 79 4.67 3.56 -14.21
C ARG A 79 3.46 2.69 -13.85
N PRO A 80 2.23 3.21 -14.02
CA PRO A 80 1.87 4.59 -14.40
C PRO A 80 2.25 5.67 -13.35
N SER A 81 2.24 6.92 -13.82
CA SER A 81 2.48 8.16 -13.06
C SER A 81 1.23 9.03 -13.15
N THR A 82 0.82 9.65 -12.04
CA THR A 82 -0.42 10.44 -11.94
C THR A 82 -0.21 11.76 -11.22
N ASP A 83 -1.11 12.72 -11.47
CA ASP A 83 -1.16 13.97 -10.72
C ASP A 83 -1.83 13.72 -9.36
N MET A 84 -1.05 13.86 -8.28
CA MET A 84 -1.47 13.54 -6.90
C MET A 84 -2.69 14.34 -6.42
N PHE A 85 -3.00 15.46 -7.06
CA PHE A 85 -4.07 16.37 -6.63
C PHE A 85 -5.32 16.29 -7.51
N LYS A 86 -5.27 15.58 -8.64
CA LYS A 86 -6.40 15.52 -9.59
C LYS A 86 -7.03 14.14 -9.69
N VAL A 87 -6.26 13.08 -9.49
CA VAL A 87 -6.76 11.71 -9.64
C VAL A 87 -7.53 11.30 -8.38
N SER A 88 -8.80 10.94 -8.56
CA SER A 88 -9.70 10.48 -7.49
C SER A 88 -9.27 9.12 -6.92
N LEU A 89 -9.79 8.77 -5.74
CA LEU A 89 -9.51 7.45 -5.15
C LEU A 89 -9.95 6.30 -6.07
N ARG A 90 -11.12 6.40 -6.69
CA ARG A 90 -11.61 5.37 -7.62
C ARG A 90 -10.64 5.21 -8.81
N GLU A 91 -10.21 6.31 -9.42
CA GLU A 91 -9.28 6.25 -10.55
C GLU A 91 -7.93 5.63 -10.14
N GLU A 92 -7.38 5.94 -8.96
CA GLU A 92 -6.16 5.28 -8.48
C GLU A 92 -6.34 3.77 -8.24
N LEU A 93 -7.51 3.36 -7.73
CA LEU A 93 -7.82 1.94 -7.49
C LEU A 93 -8.06 1.17 -8.80
N GLU A 94 -8.71 1.78 -9.78
CA GLU A 94 -8.84 1.21 -11.13
C GLU A 94 -7.48 1.07 -11.81
N LEU A 95 -6.62 2.09 -11.68
CA LEU A 95 -5.26 2.08 -12.19
C LEU A 95 -4.38 1.02 -11.51
N MET A 96 -4.59 0.79 -10.21
CA MET A 96 -3.94 -0.29 -9.46
C MET A 96 -4.30 -1.65 -10.07
N LEU A 97 -5.59 -1.92 -10.29
CA LEU A 97 -6.03 -3.19 -10.88
C LEU A 97 -5.52 -3.38 -12.31
N SER A 98 -5.57 -2.33 -13.15
CA SER A 98 -5.04 -2.42 -14.52
C SER A 98 -3.54 -2.71 -14.50
N THR A 99 -2.78 -2.04 -13.64
CA THR A 99 -1.33 -2.26 -13.50
C THR A 99 -1.02 -3.69 -13.03
N ILE A 100 -1.79 -4.24 -12.09
CA ILE A 100 -1.65 -5.63 -11.66
C ILE A 100 -1.90 -6.58 -12.84
N ASN A 101 -2.99 -6.38 -13.58
CA ASN A 101 -3.34 -7.24 -14.71
C ASN A 101 -2.29 -7.21 -15.83
N ASP A 102 -1.73 -6.03 -16.12
CA ASP A 102 -0.80 -5.84 -17.23
C ASP A 102 0.61 -6.35 -16.91
N TYR A 103 1.04 -6.28 -15.63
CA TYR A 103 2.45 -6.43 -15.28
C TYR A 103 2.77 -7.53 -14.27
N SER A 104 1.80 -8.05 -13.51
CA SER A 104 2.07 -9.02 -12.43
C SER A 104 2.63 -10.36 -12.92
N ASP A 105 2.45 -10.70 -14.19
CA ASP A 105 3.06 -11.89 -14.80
C ASP A 105 4.58 -11.81 -14.92
N LYS A 106 5.14 -10.59 -14.98
CA LYS A 106 6.58 -10.34 -15.18
C LYS A 106 7.23 -9.67 -13.98
N TYR A 107 6.53 -8.80 -13.29
CA TYR A 107 7.06 -7.96 -12.23
C TYR A 107 6.25 -8.13 -10.94
N ILE A 108 6.89 -7.91 -9.78
CA ILE A 108 6.15 -7.61 -8.56
C ILE A 108 5.63 -6.19 -8.73
N VAL A 109 4.32 -6.01 -8.71
CA VAL A 109 3.72 -4.68 -8.81
C VAL A 109 3.73 -4.02 -7.44
N LEU A 110 4.51 -2.96 -7.26
CA LEU A 110 4.51 -2.13 -6.05
C LEU A 110 3.72 -0.85 -6.32
N PHE A 111 2.47 -0.80 -5.87
CA PHE A 111 1.55 0.32 -6.16
C PHE A 111 1.26 1.12 -4.90
N SER A 112 1.19 2.45 -4.99
CA SER A 112 0.72 3.30 -3.88
C SER A 112 -0.60 3.97 -4.20
N ILE A 113 -1.55 3.84 -3.28
CA ILE A 113 -2.81 4.60 -3.24
C ILE A 113 -2.57 5.80 -2.33
N ASN A 114 -2.62 6.99 -2.91
CA ASN A 114 -2.34 8.27 -2.27
C ASN A 114 -3.63 9.06 -1.99
N ALA A 115 -4.64 8.84 -2.84
CA ALA A 115 -5.91 9.52 -2.81
C ALA A 115 -6.70 9.25 -1.53
N TYR A 116 -6.54 8.09 -0.89
CA TYR A 116 -7.26 7.73 0.33
C TYR A 116 -7.01 8.76 1.45
N GLU A 117 -5.75 8.96 1.85
CA GLU A 117 -5.39 9.96 2.85
C GLU A 117 -5.83 11.38 2.45
N ARG A 118 -5.64 11.76 1.19
CA ARG A 118 -6.05 13.08 0.68
C ARG A 118 -7.55 13.29 0.80
N ASP A 119 -8.33 12.28 0.48
CA ASP A 119 -9.78 12.32 0.53
C ASP A 119 -10.27 12.40 1.98
N LEU A 120 -9.62 11.70 2.92
CA LEU A 120 -9.87 11.86 4.36
C LEU A 120 -9.54 13.28 4.85
N LYS A 121 -8.43 13.89 4.40
CA LYS A 121 -8.09 15.30 4.73
C LYS A 121 -9.15 16.28 4.21
N ASN A 122 -9.79 15.94 3.10
CA ASN A 122 -10.91 16.69 2.53
C ASN A 122 -12.26 16.35 3.18
N LYS A 123 -12.24 15.74 4.37
CA LYS A 123 -13.42 15.42 5.21
C LYS A 123 -14.42 14.48 4.55
N LYS A 124 -13.96 13.62 3.63
CA LYS A 124 -14.78 12.51 3.16
C LYS A 124 -14.99 11.48 4.27
N ASN A 125 -16.06 10.70 4.15
CA ASN A 125 -16.41 9.69 5.15
C ASN A 125 -15.40 8.53 5.12
N VAL A 126 -14.74 8.26 6.25
CA VAL A 126 -13.73 7.21 6.38
C VAL A 126 -14.27 5.83 5.99
N CYS A 127 -15.50 5.49 6.40
CA CYS A 127 -16.07 4.17 6.14
C CYS A 127 -16.52 3.99 4.68
N GLU A 128 -16.98 5.04 4.02
CA GLU A 128 -17.29 5.00 2.58
C GLU A 128 -16.02 4.81 1.75
N GLU A 129 -14.97 5.59 2.04
CA GLU A 129 -13.68 5.47 1.35
C GLU A 129 -13.03 4.12 1.65
N LEU A 130 -13.09 3.63 2.89
CA LEU A 130 -12.57 2.31 3.25
C LEU A 130 -13.35 1.18 2.58
N SER A 131 -14.67 1.28 2.49
CA SER A 131 -15.48 0.28 1.79
C SER A 131 -15.11 0.20 0.31
N LEU A 132 -14.80 1.34 -0.31
CA LEU A 132 -14.30 1.36 -1.69
C LEU A 132 -12.95 0.66 -1.78
N VAL A 133 -11.99 1.00 -0.90
CA VAL A 133 -10.67 0.34 -0.85
C VAL A 133 -10.81 -1.17 -0.64
N ASP A 134 -11.65 -1.62 0.31
CA ASP A 134 -11.86 -3.03 0.67
C ASP A 134 -12.27 -3.88 -0.54
N ASN A 135 -13.22 -3.37 -1.34
CA ASN A 135 -13.70 -4.05 -2.55
C ASN A 135 -12.60 -4.20 -3.62
N TYR A 136 -11.77 -3.17 -3.80
CA TYR A 136 -10.69 -3.19 -4.78
C TYR A 136 -9.49 -4.03 -4.33
N LEU A 137 -9.19 -4.04 -3.02
CA LEU A 137 -8.18 -4.95 -2.47
C LEU A 137 -8.61 -6.40 -2.57
N LYS A 138 -9.90 -6.71 -2.45
CA LYS A 138 -10.43 -8.04 -2.75
C LYS A 138 -10.15 -8.45 -4.20
N ALA A 139 -10.47 -7.58 -5.16
CA ALA A 139 -10.20 -7.85 -6.57
C ALA A 139 -8.70 -8.01 -6.86
N ALA A 140 -7.86 -7.20 -6.21
CA ALA A 140 -6.41 -7.31 -6.33
C ALA A 140 -5.87 -8.62 -5.75
N PHE A 141 -6.38 -9.04 -4.58
CA PHE A 141 -6.06 -10.33 -3.96
C PHE A 141 -6.42 -11.51 -4.86
N GLU A 142 -7.59 -11.48 -5.50
CA GLU A 142 -8.04 -12.53 -6.42
C GLU A 142 -7.20 -12.59 -7.71
N ALA A 143 -6.49 -11.51 -8.06
CA ALA A 143 -5.69 -11.42 -9.29
C ALA A 143 -4.24 -11.92 -9.15
N VAL A 144 -3.74 -12.14 -7.93
CA VAL A 144 -2.34 -12.48 -7.66
C VAL A 144 -2.19 -13.74 -6.81
N ASN A 145 -1.02 -14.40 -6.87
CA ASN A 145 -0.71 -15.53 -6.01
C ASN A 145 -0.11 -15.06 -4.67
N ASN A 146 0.83 -14.10 -4.75
CA ASN A 146 1.49 -13.52 -3.60
C ASN A 146 1.09 -12.05 -3.47
N TYR A 147 0.74 -11.63 -2.26
CA TYR A 147 0.25 -10.28 -2.02
C TYR A 147 0.84 -9.69 -0.74
N MET A 148 0.92 -8.37 -0.71
CA MET A 148 1.19 -7.58 0.49
C MET A 148 0.31 -6.34 0.44
N PHE A 149 -0.56 -6.17 1.43
CA PHE A 149 -1.29 -4.93 1.68
C PHE A 149 -0.71 -4.26 2.90
N PHE A 150 -0.28 -3.03 2.75
CA PHE A 150 0.34 -2.31 3.85
C PHE A 150 -0.03 -0.84 3.85
N SER A 151 0.15 -0.21 5.00
CA SER A 151 0.15 1.23 5.11
C SER A 151 1.36 1.65 5.92
N PRO A 152 2.13 2.65 5.49
CA PRO A 152 3.27 3.12 6.26
C PRO A 152 2.90 3.84 7.56
N TYR A 153 1.64 4.27 7.70
CA TYR A 153 1.11 4.98 8.87
C TYR A 153 -0.43 5.06 8.80
N GLY A 154 -1.09 5.29 9.93
CA GLY A 154 -2.54 5.51 9.96
C GLY A 154 -2.92 6.99 9.84
N PHE A 155 -4.14 7.26 9.40
CA PHE A 155 -4.76 8.59 9.43
C PHE A 155 -6.27 8.48 9.61
N ASN A 156 -6.81 9.09 10.66
CA ASN A 156 -8.24 9.00 11.01
C ASN A 156 -9.08 10.18 10.48
N GLY A 157 -8.54 10.97 9.55
CA GLY A 157 -9.17 12.20 9.05
C GLY A 157 -8.78 13.46 9.83
N THR A 158 -8.26 13.32 11.06
CA THR A 158 -7.87 14.45 11.91
C THR A 158 -6.39 14.42 12.29
N SER A 159 -5.88 13.25 12.63
CA SER A 159 -4.51 13.05 13.11
C SER A 159 -3.87 11.83 12.47
N TYR A 160 -2.55 11.91 12.28
CA TYR A 160 -1.75 10.74 11.94
C TYR A 160 -1.58 9.83 13.13
N GLU A 161 -1.53 8.53 12.84
CA GLU A 161 -1.25 7.48 13.81
C GLU A 161 0.09 6.85 13.46
N PRO A 162 0.92 6.53 14.47
CA PRO A 162 2.26 5.98 14.24
C PRO A 162 2.25 4.55 13.69
N TYR A 163 1.07 3.93 13.57
CA TYR A 163 0.92 2.55 13.14
C TYR A 163 -0.02 2.46 11.94
N GLY A 164 0.50 1.92 10.84
CA GLY A 164 -0.30 1.44 9.71
C GLY A 164 -0.47 -0.08 9.76
N ILE A 165 -1.12 -0.64 8.75
CA ILE A 165 -1.39 -2.09 8.67
C ILE A 165 -0.30 -2.84 7.90
N TYR A 166 -0.19 -4.14 8.16
CA TYR A 166 0.50 -5.11 7.31
C TYR A 166 -0.33 -6.40 7.24
N ILE A 167 -0.62 -6.85 6.02
CA ILE A 167 -1.33 -8.11 5.72
C ILE A 167 -0.68 -8.71 4.48
N SER A 168 -0.20 -9.94 4.54
CA SER A 168 0.64 -10.49 3.46
C SER A 168 0.51 -12.01 3.33
N SER A 169 0.83 -12.54 2.15
CA SER A 169 0.99 -13.98 1.93
C SER A 169 2.30 -14.54 2.47
N ILE A 170 3.25 -13.68 2.84
CA ILE A 170 4.56 -14.05 3.38
C ILE A 170 4.74 -13.55 4.83
N PRO A 171 5.51 -14.28 5.66
CA PRO A 171 5.76 -13.88 7.03
C PRO A 171 6.54 -12.55 7.09
N ARG A 172 6.33 -11.82 8.18
CA ARG A 172 7.16 -10.66 8.53
C ARG A 172 8.52 -11.12 9.07
N PRO A 173 9.57 -10.27 9.03
CA PRO A 173 10.91 -10.64 9.48
C PRO A 173 10.99 -11.12 10.93
N SER A 174 10.17 -10.55 11.82
CA SER A 174 10.02 -10.96 13.22
C SER A 174 8.55 -10.88 13.64
N GLU A 175 7.99 -11.97 14.16
CA GLU A 175 6.58 -12.02 14.58
C GLU A 175 6.30 -11.24 15.85
N GLU A 176 7.32 -10.86 16.62
CA GLU A 176 7.11 -10.11 17.87
C GLU A 176 7.30 -8.60 17.67
N GLU A 177 7.85 -8.18 16.52
CA GLU A 177 8.21 -6.79 16.26
C GLU A 177 7.29 -6.10 15.24
N THR A 178 7.26 -4.77 15.33
CA THR A 178 6.67 -3.90 14.31
C THR A 178 7.56 -3.89 13.07
N ILE A 179 6.95 -3.72 11.89
CA ILE A 179 7.69 -3.60 10.64
C ILE A 179 8.15 -2.15 10.50
N LYS A 180 9.44 -1.94 10.29
CA LYS A 180 10.03 -0.62 10.04
C LYS A 180 9.92 -0.26 8.57
N LEU A 181 9.87 1.03 8.26
CA LEU A 181 9.72 1.51 6.88
C LEU A 181 10.82 0.98 5.95
N ASP A 182 12.07 0.94 6.43
CA ASP A 182 13.22 0.45 5.67
C ASP A 182 13.22 -1.08 5.46
N GLN A 183 12.38 -1.83 6.16
CA GLN A 183 12.22 -3.27 5.95
C GLN A 183 11.23 -3.59 4.82
N ILE A 184 10.35 -2.65 4.47
CA ILE A 184 9.25 -2.88 3.52
C ILE A 184 9.75 -3.35 2.16
N LEU A 185 10.77 -2.70 1.59
CA LEU A 185 11.29 -3.10 0.27
C LEU A 185 11.89 -4.50 0.27
N ASP A 186 12.54 -4.92 1.36
CA ASP A 186 13.12 -6.26 1.46
C ASP A 186 12.01 -7.33 1.48
N ILE A 187 10.88 -7.03 2.15
CA ILE A 187 9.68 -7.88 2.15
C ILE A 187 9.03 -7.91 0.77
N VAL A 188 8.94 -6.77 0.07
CA VAL A 188 8.41 -6.73 -1.30
C VAL A 188 9.23 -7.63 -2.22
N LEU A 189 10.55 -7.62 -2.09
CA LEU A 189 11.45 -8.44 -2.90
C LEU A 189 11.30 -9.95 -2.64
N SER A 190 10.81 -10.37 -1.47
CA SER A 190 10.58 -11.78 -1.16
C SER A 190 9.23 -12.32 -1.64
N LEU A 191 8.33 -11.50 -2.18
CA LEU A 191 7.05 -11.95 -2.74
C LEU A 191 7.17 -12.81 -4.03
N LYS A 192 8.36 -12.89 -4.63
CA LYS A 192 8.62 -13.73 -5.82
C LYS A 192 9.26 -15.08 -5.52
N ILE A 193 9.54 -15.36 -4.25
CA ILE A 193 10.11 -16.63 -3.79
C ILE A 193 9.03 -17.72 -3.79
#